data_AF-A0A4Q2DUK2-F1
#
_entry.id   AF-A0A4Q2DUK2-F1
#
_cell.length_a   1.000
_cell.length_b   1.000
_cell.length_c   1.000
_cell.angle_alpha   90.00
_cell.angle_beta   90.00
_cell.angle_gamma   90.00
#
_symmetry.space_group_name_H-M   'P 1'
#
loop_
_entity.id
_entity.type
_entity.pdbx_description
1 polymer ?
#
loop_
_entity_poly.entity_id
_entity_poly.type
_entity_poly.pdbx_seq_one_letter_code
_entity_poly.pdbx_strand_id
1 'polypeptide(L)'
;MSAAKRKIAEILEKGQPASGHKDVPNPRQADDEGPAQRRRDEEHDNNIPSASAAASTSSPGAAPVIHRLAYPDIRQPTVKQTPFQLPTRITSFSHDEQHVQRFDDSALRYYVDPPRGARLDYGYDRWIRKPDVRGRLDGLLNAVHELKKDPAKAASVPDNGVMCWRGIMTK
;
A
#
# COMPACT_ATOMS: atom_id res chain seq x y z
N MET A 1 -23.78 -12.18 47.05
CA MET A 1 -24.72 -12.31 45.92
C MET A 1 -23.89 -12.66 44.69
N SER A 2 -23.75 -13.95 44.41
CA SER A 2 -24.54 -14.75 43.46
C SER A 2 -24.12 -14.54 42.01
N ALA A 3 -23.72 -15.67 41.41
CA ALA A 3 -23.16 -15.84 40.08
C ALA A 3 -24.19 -15.75 38.95
N ALA A 4 -23.73 -15.52 37.72
CA ALA A 4 -24.38 -16.07 36.53
C ALA A 4 -23.38 -16.24 35.37
N LYS A 5 -22.93 -17.49 35.19
CA LYS A 5 -22.46 -18.06 33.91
C LYS A 5 -23.67 -18.58 33.13
N ARG A 6 -23.63 -18.51 31.79
CA ARG A 6 -24.10 -19.50 30.76
C ARG A 6 -24.33 -18.75 29.42
N LYS A 7 -23.57 -19.05 28.36
CA LYS A 7 -23.77 -20.09 27.32
C LYS A 7 -25.07 -19.91 26.51
N ILE A 8 -24.94 -19.36 25.30
CA ILE A 8 -25.90 -19.48 24.20
C ILE A 8 -25.13 -20.11 23.03
N ALA A 9 -25.04 -21.43 23.06
CA ALA A 9 -24.61 -22.27 21.96
C ALA A 9 -25.55 -23.48 22.01
N GLU A 10 -26.76 -23.31 21.47
CA GLU A 10 -27.73 -24.39 21.19
C GLU A 10 -29.02 -23.78 20.61
N ILE A 11 -29.03 -23.52 19.30
CA ILE A 11 -30.27 -23.66 18.51
C ILE A 11 -29.90 -24.53 17.30
N LEU A 12 -29.96 -25.83 17.59
CA LEU A 12 -30.34 -26.98 16.76
C LEU A 12 -31.04 -26.57 15.43
N GLU A 13 -30.44 -26.78 14.27
CA GLU A 13 -30.45 -28.01 13.45
C GLU A 13 -31.85 -28.45 12.98
N LYS A 14 -32.11 -28.36 11.66
CA LYS A 14 -32.95 -29.32 10.90
C LYS A 14 -32.85 -29.12 9.36
N GLY A 15 -32.40 -30.18 8.67
CA GLY A 15 -33.02 -30.65 7.42
C GLY A 15 -32.43 -30.24 6.05
N GLN A 16 -31.56 -31.08 5.48
CA GLN A 16 -31.29 -31.29 4.04
C GLN A 16 -32.35 -32.23 3.40
N PRO A 17 -32.31 -32.64 2.10
CA PRO A 17 -31.86 -32.04 0.82
C PRO A 17 -32.81 -32.34 -0.39
N ALA A 18 -32.59 -31.74 -1.59
CA ALA A 18 -32.92 -32.28 -2.94
C ALA A 18 -32.46 -31.28 -4.04
N SER A 19 -31.40 -31.58 -4.81
CA SER A 19 -31.40 -32.16 -6.17
C SER A 19 -32.04 -31.31 -7.28
N GLY A 20 -31.23 -30.88 -8.26
CA GLY A 20 -31.72 -30.23 -9.48
C GLY A 20 -30.58 -29.88 -10.44
N HIS A 21 -30.27 -30.82 -11.32
CA HIS A 21 -29.27 -30.78 -12.40
C HIS A 21 -29.82 -30.02 -13.63
N LYS A 22 -28.93 -29.58 -14.54
CA LYS A 22 -29.14 -29.14 -15.94
C LYS A 22 -29.53 -27.66 -16.15
N ASP A 23 -29.11 -26.91 -17.17
CA ASP A 23 -28.29 -27.14 -18.37
C ASP A 23 -27.72 -25.78 -18.84
N VAL A 24 -26.54 -25.81 -19.45
CA VAL A 24 -25.94 -24.71 -20.23
C VAL A 24 -26.55 -24.72 -21.64
N PRO A 25 -26.80 -23.54 -22.25
CA PRO A 25 -26.54 -23.42 -23.68
C PRO A 25 -25.69 -22.22 -24.03
N ASN A 26 -24.56 -22.54 -24.66
CA ASN A 26 -23.75 -21.67 -25.51
C ASN A 26 -24.41 -21.58 -26.90
N PRO A 27 -24.53 -20.40 -27.51
CA PRO A 27 -24.61 -20.26 -28.95
C PRO A 27 -23.33 -19.63 -29.49
N ARG A 28 -22.53 -20.44 -30.17
CA ARG A 28 -21.61 -20.01 -31.23
C ARG A 28 -22.33 -20.15 -32.58
N GLN A 29 -21.90 -19.31 -33.53
CA GLN A 29 -22.19 -19.29 -34.99
C GLN A 29 -23.45 -18.51 -35.38
N ALA A 30 -23.47 -17.66 -36.41
CA ALA A 30 -22.51 -17.21 -37.42
C ALA A 30 -22.95 -15.78 -37.85
N ASP A 31 -22.16 -14.91 -38.47
CA ASP A 31 -21.95 -14.75 -39.93
C ASP A 31 -21.03 -13.49 -40.09
N ASP A 32 -19.93 -13.56 -40.83
CA ASP A 32 -19.76 -13.01 -42.19
C ASP A 32 -19.92 -11.48 -42.32
N GLU A 33 -18.80 -10.74 -42.37
CA GLU A 33 -18.56 -9.69 -43.39
C GLU A 33 -17.10 -9.19 -43.35
N GLY A 34 -16.49 -9.11 -44.53
CA GLY A 34 -15.14 -8.60 -44.78
C GLY A 34 -15.01 -7.07 -44.79
N PRO A 35 -13.82 -6.54 -45.14
CA PRO A 35 -13.36 -5.24 -44.62
C PRO A 35 -13.75 -4.06 -45.50
N ALA A 36 -14.21 -2.97 -44.89
CA ALA A 36 -14.42 -1.69 -45.56
C ALA A 36 -13.38 -0.66 -45.12
N GLN A 37 -12.46 -0.37 -46.05
CA GLN A 37 -11.58 0.80 -46.02
C GLN A 37 -12.39 2.08 -45.88
N ARG A 38 -12.06 2.91 -44.88
CA ARG A 38 -12.31 4.35 -44.93
C ARG A 38 -10.98 5.08 -44.78
N ARG A 39 -10.38 5.39 -45.93
CA ARG A 39 -9.57 6.59 -46.09
C ARG A 39 -10.50 7.79 -45.87
N ARG A 40 -10.13 8.68 -44.97
CA ARG A 40 -10.30 10.12 -45.18
C ARG A 40 -9.28 10.89 -44.37
N ASP A 41 -8.69 11.83 -45.09
CA ASP A 41 -7.53 12.65 -44.81
C ASP A 41 -7.82 13.77 -43.80
N GLU A 42 -6.77 14.57 -43.55
CA GLU A 42 -6.73 15.95 -43.02
C GLU A 42 -6.49 16.04 -41.48
N GLU A 43 -5.24 16.11 -41.03
CA GLU A 43 -4.35 17.31 -41.05
C GLU A 43 -4.88 18.39 -40.10
N HIS A 44 -4.30 18.46 -38.89
CA HIS A 44 -4.45 19.59 -37.97
C HIS A 44 -3.10 19.91 -37.32
N ASP A 45 -2.50 20.97 -37.87
CA ASP A 45 -1.67 22.00 -37.25
C ASP A 45 -0.78 21.62 -36.05
N ASN A 46 0.48 21.35 -36.39
CA ASN A 46 1.62 21.65 -35.53
C ASN A 46 1.80 23.17 -35.43
N ASN A 47 1.19 23.80 -34.42
CA ASN A 47 1.51 25.17 -34.05
C ASN A 47 1.87 25.26 -32.57
N ILE A 48 3.13 24.91 -32.26
CA ILE A 48 3.75 25.21 -30.97
C ILE A 48 4.36 26.63 -31.10
N PRO A 49 3.80 27.66 -30.46
CA PRO A 49 4.44 28.97 -30.46
C PRO A 49 5.74 28.89 -29.66
N SER A 50 6.85 29.08 -30.39
CA SER A 50 8.19 29.26 -29.86
C SER A 50 8.21 30.56 -29.04
N ALA A 51 7.96 30.45 -27.74
CA ALA A 51 8.13 31.54 -26.81
C ALA A 51 9.62 31.81 -26.61
N SER A 52 10.11 32.78 -27.38
CA SER A 52 11.14 33.76 -27.02
C SER A 52 11.92 33.43 -25.75
N ALA A 53 13.20 33.08 -25.94
CA ALA A 53 14.23 33.09 -24.93
C ALA A 53 14.32 34.48 -24.26
N ALA A 54 13.53 34.70 -23.22
CA ALA A 54 13.82 35.69 -22.21
C ALA A 54 14.96 35.13 -21.37
N ALA A 55 16.16 35.67 -21.58
CA ALA A 55 17.33 35.41 -20.77
C ALA A 55 17.00 35.74 -19.31
N SER A 56 16.63 34.72 -18.53
CA SER A 56 16.69 34.79 -17.09
C SER A 56 18.16 34.85 -16.73
N THR A 57 18.59 36.01 -16.26
CA THR A 57 19.89 36.24 -15.62
C THR A 57 19.98 35.36 -14.38
N SER A 58 20.29 34.07 -14.56
CA SER A 58 20.63 33.17 -13.47
C SER A 58 22.02 33.57 -12.99
N SER A 59 22.08 34.14 -11.77
CA SER A 59 23.32 34.38 -11.05
C SER A 59 24.25 33.16 -11.16
N PRO A 60 25.57 33.36 -11.36
CA PRO A 60 26.52 32.26 -11.49
C PRO A 60 26.44 31.39 -10.24
N GLY A 61 26.13 30.11 -10.48
CA GLY A 61 25.79 29.13 -9.46
C GLY A 61 26.84 29.03 -8.36
N ALA A 62 26.43 29.34 -7.13
CA ALA A 62 27.16 28.92 -5.96
C ALA A 62 27.32 27.40 -6.03
N ALA A 63 28.57 26.92 -5.97
CA ALA A 63 28.87 25.50 -5.93
C ALA A 63 28.06 24.84 -4.79
N PRO A 64 27.54 23.61 -4.97
CA PRO A 64 26.75 22.96 -3.94
C PRO A 64 27.59 22.82 -2.67
N VAL A 65 27.09 23.36 -1.56
CA VAL A 65 27.73 23.18 -0.25
C VAL A 65 27.56 21.72 0.14
N ILE A 66 28.67 20.97 0.12
CA ILE A 66 28.67 19.55 0.50
C ILE A 66 28.83 19.49 2.02
N HIS A 67 27.76 19.13 2.72
CA HIS A 67 27.82 18.81 4.14
C HIS A 67 28.23 17.35 4.33
N ARG A 68 29.31 17.12 5.07
CA ARG A 68 29.80 15.78 5.41
C ARG A 68 29.61 15.52 6.89
N LEU A 69 28.80 14.52 7.22
CA LEU A 69 28.66 14.04 8.60
C LEU A 69 29.70 12.95 8.85
N ALA A 70 30.48 13.09 9.92
CA ALA A 70 31.40 12.06 10.36
C ALA A 70 30.63 10.99 11.15
N TYR A 71 31.00 9.72 10.96
CA TYR A 71 30.47 8.66 11.80
C TYR A 71 30.93 8.86 13.25
N PRO A 72 30.07 8.59 14.24
CA PRO A 72 30.46 8.65 15.64
C PRO A 72 31.54 7.59 15.93
N ASP A 73 32.50 7.92 16.80
CA ASP A 73 33.51 6.96 17.25
C ASP A 73 32.87 5.91 18.17
N ILE A 74 32.82 4.66 17.71
CA ILE A 74 32.20 3.53 18.41
C ILE A 74 32.93 3.24 19.75
N ARG A 75 34.19 3.69 19.89
CA ARG A 75 35.00 3.48 21.10
C ARG A 75 34.67 4.48 22.20
N GLN A 76 34.02 5.59 21.87
CA GLN A 76 33.59 6.58 22.85
C GLN A 76 32.12 6.33 23.20
N PRO A 77 31.80 5.95 24.44
CA PRO A 77 30.41 5.82 24.86
C PRO A 77 29.74 7.19 24.76
N THR A 78 28.70 7.30 23.95
CA THR A 78 27.87 8.51 23.87
C THR A 78 27.16 8.70 25.21
N VAL A 79 27.72 9.55 26.08
CA VAL A 79 27.31 9.69 27.49
C VAL A 79 25.88 10.24 27.66
N LYS A 80 25.35 10.94 26.65
CA LYS A 80 23.97 11.47 26.70
C LYS A 80 22.97 10.41 26.28
N GLN A 81 22.29 9.81 27.27
CA GLN A 81 21.07 9.05 27.03
C GLN A 81 20.04 9.96 26.37
N THR A 82 19.70 9.65 25.12
CA THR A 82 18.66 10.39 24.39
C THR A 82 17.30 9.88 24.88
N PRO A 83 16.38 10.76 25.33
CA PRO A 83 15.06 10.33 25.73
C PRO A 83 14.33 9.77 24.50
N PHE A 84 13.85 8.54 24.61
CA PHE A 84 13.01 7.93 23.58
C PHE A 84 11.54 8.15 23.91
N GLN A 85 10.76 8.53 22.91
CA GLN A 85 9.31 8.63 23.02
C GLN A 85 8.67 7.26 22.83
N LEU A 86 7.53 7.03 23.51
CA LEU A 86 6.74 5.82 23.30
C LEU A 86 6.09 5.85 21.90
N PRO A 87 6.34 4.85 21.03
CA PRO A 87 5.72 4.80 19.72
C PRO A 87 4.19 4.73 19.84
N THR A 88 3.51 5.76 19.34
CA THR A 88 2.04 5.83 19.34
C THR A 88 1.54 5.60 17.92
N ARG A 89 0.54 4.74 17.75
CA ARG A 89 -0.06 4.49 16.44
C ARG A 89 -0.98 5.67 16.08
N ILE A 90 -0.66 6.34 14.98
CA ILE A 90 -1.46 7.46 14.45
C ILE A 90 -2.47 6.94 13.42
N THR A 91 -2.05 6.05 12.52
CA THR A 91 -2.90 5.44 11.48
C THR A 91 -2.39 4.06 11.07
N SER A 92 -3.24 3.28 10.41
CA SER A 92 -2.92 2.00 9.77
C SER A 92 -3.59 1.94 8.39
N PHE A 93 -3.02 1.13 7.50
CA PHE A 93 -3.62 0.80 6.22
C PHE A 93 -3.17 -0.59 5.81
N SER A 94 -3.97 -1.21 4.95
CA SER A 94 -3.78 -2.55 4.42
C SER A 94 -3.47 -2.51 2.93
N HIS A 95 -2.90 -3.59 2.41
CA HIS A 95 -2.79 -3.83 0.97
C HIS A 95 -3.57 -5.10 0.62
N ASP A 96 -4.36 -5.03 -0.44
CA ASP A 96 -5.05 -6.21 -0.96
C ASP A 96 -4.13 -7.11 -1.80
N GLU A 97 -4.70 -8.19 -2.34
CA GLU A 97 -3.98 -9.16 -3.16
C GLU A 97 -3.42 -8.52 -4.44
N GLN A 98 -4.01 -7.43 -4.91
CA GLN A 98 -3.60 -6.64 -6.06
C GLN A 98 -2.64 -5.50 -5.68
N HIS A 99 -2.18 -5.43 -4.42
CA HIS A 99 -1.31 -4.37 -3.90
C HIS A 99 -1.94 -2.98 -3.98
N VAL A 100 -3.27 -2.90 -3.89
CA VAL A 100 -4.01 -1.64 -3.76
C VAL A 100 -4.12 -1.29 -2.28
N GLN A 101 -3.88 -0.03 -1.98
CA GLN A 101 -3.98 0.51 -0.64
C GLN A 101 -5.44 0.60 -0.18
N ARG A 102 -5.71 0.09 1.02
CA ARG A 102 -7.02 0.14 1.70
C ARG A 102 -6.86 0.77 3.08
N PHE A 103 -7.77 1.64 3.49
CA PHE A 103 -7.77 2.27 4.81
C PHE A 103 -8.62 1.47 5.81
N ASP A 104 -8.32 0.19 5.90
CA ASP A 104 -8.94 -0.77 6.81
C ASP A 104 -7.88 -1.70 7.41
N ASP A 105 -8.31 -2.59 8.30
CA ASP A 105 -7.46 -3.60 8.93
C ASP A 105 -7.59 -4.98 8.24
N SER A 106 -7.96 -5.01 6.95
CA SER A 106 -8.21 -6.26 6.21
C SER A 106 -6.97 -7.16 6.06
N ALA A 107 -5.77 -6.57 6.05
CA ALA A 107 -4.51 -7.33 5.99
C ALA A 107 -3.99 -7.75 7.38
N LEU A 108 -4.67 -7.37 8.46
CA LEU A 108 -4.26 -7.73 9.82
C LEU A 108 -4.47 -9.23 10.05
N ARG A 109 -3.38 -9.92 10.43
CA ARG A 109 -3.41 -11.35 10.75
C ARG A 109 -3.15 -11.55 12.23
N TYR A 110 -3.91 -12.44 12.84
CA TYR A 110 -3.71 -12.85 14.22
C TYR A 110 -2.73 -14.01 14.29
N TYR A 111 -1.87 -13.98 15.29
CA TYR A 111 -0.95 -15.07 15.56
C TYR A 111 -1.72 -16.30 16.03
N VAL A 112 -1.45 -17.44 15.41
CA VAL A 112 -1.93 -18.76 15.81
C VAL A 112 -0.71 -19.67 15.84
N ASP A 113 -0.58 -20.48 16.89
CA ASP A 113 0.57 -21.37 17.03
C ASP A 113 0.66 -22.32 15.84
N PRO A 114 1.84 -22.41 15.19
CA PRO A 114 2.01 -23.28 14.04
C PRO A 114 1.98 -24.76 14.49
N PRO A 115 1.47 -25.67 13.64
CA PRO A 115 1.53 -27.10 13.90
C PRO A 115 2.99 -27.57 14.11
N ARG A 116 3.20 -28.48 15.07
CA ARG A 116 4.52 -29.07 15.30
C ARG A 116 4.96 -29.89 14.08
N GLY A 117 6.20 -29.69 13.65
CA GLY A 117 6.73 -30.35 12.44
C GLY A 117 6.20 -29.76 11.12
N ALA A 118 5.65 -28.54 11.13
CA ALA A 118 5.24 -27.86 9.92
C ALA A 118 6.41 -27.73 8.93
N ARG A 119 6.17 -28.19 7.71
CA ARG A 119 7.09 -28.08 6.58
C ARG A 119 7.03 -26.66 5.99
N LEU A 120 8.08 -25.86 6.22
CA LEU A 120 8.15 -24.47 5.73
C LEU A 120 8.45 -24.38 4.23
N ASP A 121 8.92 -25.47 3.62
CA ASP A 121 9.16 -25.62 2.19
C ASP A 121 7.88 -25.94 1.40
N TYR A 122 6.81 -26.34 2.09
CA TYR A 122 5.57 -26.74 1.45
C TYR A 122 4.93 -25.56 0.69
N GLY A 123 4.72 -25.74 -0.61
CA GLY A 123 4.08 -24.73 -1.47
C GLY A 123 5.04 -23.71 -2.08
N TYR A 124 6.36 -23.88 -1.91
CA TYR A 124 7.37 -23.02 -2.54
C TYR A 124 7.19 -22.92 -4.06
N ASP A 125 6.94 -24.04 -4.75
CA ASP A 125 6.80 -24.07 -6.21
C ASP A 125 5.56 -23.31 -6.72
N ARG A 126 4.56 -23.10 -5.87
CA ARG A 126 3.33 -22.34 -6.20
C ARG A 126 3.38 -20.91 -5.66
N TRP A 127 4.45 -20.52 -4.97
CA TRP A 127 4.54 -19.21 -4.35
C TRP A 127 4.71 -18.13 -5.42
N ILE A 128 3.74 -17.23 -5.50
CA ILE A 128 3.77 -16.09 -6.41
C ILE A 128 4.52 -14.95 -5.72
N ARG A 129 5.78 -14.75 -6.09
CA ARG A 129 6.56 -13.60 -5.65
C ARG A 129 6.07 -12.35 -6.38
N LYS A 130 5.55 -11.39 -5.61
CA LYS A 130 5.22 -10.06 -6.15
C LYS A 130 6.51 -9.29 -6.45
N PRO A 131 6.55 -8.48 -7.53
CA PRO A 131 7.73 -7.68 -7.86
C PRO A 131 8.00 -6.64 -6.76
N ASP A 132 9.25 -6.57 -6.32
CA ASP A 132 9.68 -5.61 -5.30
C ASP A 132 9.82 -4.22 -5.94
N VAL A 133 8.80 -3.37 -5.76
CA VAL A 133 8.87 -1.97 -6.19
C VAL A 133 9.61 -1.16 -5.11
N ARG A 134 10.56 -0.33 -5.55
CA ARG A 134 11.34 0.52 -4.63
C ARG A 134 10.41 1.41 -3.80
N GLY A 135 10.65 1.43 -2.48
CA GLY A 135 9.73 1.94 -1.46
C GLY A 135 9.20 3.36 -1.70
N ARG A 136 8.07 3.45 -2.38
CA ARG A 136 7.35 4.70 -2.63
C ARG A 136 6.83 5.26 -1.31
N LEU A 137 6.96 6.57 -1.11
CA LEU A 137 6.41 7.24 0.07
C LEU A 137 4.89 7.47 -0.07
N ASP A 138 4.35 7.34 -1.28
CA ASP A 138 2.96 7.60 -1.64
C ASP A 138 1.96 6.93 -0.70
N GLY A 139 2.18 5.65 -0.34
CA GLY A 139 1.29 4.94 0.57
C GLY A 139 1.21 5.59 1.95
N LEU A 140 2.34 6.04 2.49
CA LEU A 140 2.40 6.71 3.78
C LEU A 140 1.75 8.11 3.71
N LEU A 141 2.02 8.87 2.64
CA LEU A 141 1.43 10.20 2.42
C LEU A 141 -0.08 10.13 2.23
N ASN A 142 -0.58 9.15 1.48
CA ASN A 142 -2.01 8.92 1.28
C ASN A 142 -2.71 8.58 2.60
N ALA A 143 -2.08 7.77 3.46
CA ALA A 143 -2.65 7.43 4.77
C ALA A 143 -2.75 8.64 5.70
N VAL A 144 -1.76 9.54 5.68
CA VAL A 144 -1.82 10.79 6.43
C VAL A 144 -2.84 11.76 5.83
N HIS A 145 -2.93 11.83 4.51
CA HIS A 145 -3.94 12.63 3.83
C HIS A 145 -5.36 12.16 4.17
N GLU A 146 -5.61 10.85 4.14
CA GLU A 146 -6.91 10.28 4.53
C GLU A 146 -7.26 10.60 5.98
N LEU A 147 -6.29 10.48 6.88
CA LEU A 147 -6.46 10.80 8.30
C LEU A 147 -6.85 12.27 8.53
N LYS A 148 -6.29 13.19 7.74
CA LYS A 148 -6.56 14.62 7.84
C LYS A 148 -7.96 15.03 7.35
N LYS A 149 -8.65 14.17 6.59
CA LYS A 149 -10.03 14.45 6.15
C LYS A 149 -11.02 14.46 7.32
N ASP A 150 -10.73 13.70 8.37
CA ASP A 150 -11.52 13.69 9.60
C ASP A 150 -10.92 14.72 10.59
N PRO A 151 -11.61 15.83 10.88
CA PRO A 151 -11.07 16.89 11.73
C PRO A 151 -10.76 16.44 13.16
N ALA A 152 -11.47 15.42 13.67
CA ALA A 152 -11.21 14.86 15.00
C ALA A 152 -9.88 14.10 15.03
N LYS A 153 -9.50 13.45 13.92
CA LYS A 153 -8.24 12.71 13.79
C LYS A 153 -7.10 13.59 13.26
N ALA A 154 -7.39 14.65 12.52
CA ALA A 154 -6.38 15.60 12.06
C ALA A 154 -5.62 16.23 13.24
N ALA A 155 -6.32 16.50 14.35
CA ALA A 155 -5.73 17.05 15.57
C ALA A 155 -4.78 16.08 16.30
N SER A 156 -4.86 14.77 16.03
CA SER A 156 -3.97 13.76 16.63
C SER A 156 -2.67 13.56 15.86
N VAL A 157 -2.52 14.19 14.70
CA VAL A 157 -1.28 14.16 13.91
C VAL A 157 -0.32 15.19 14.49
N PRO A 158 0.77 14.77 15.17
CA PRO A 158 1.76 15.71 15.69
C PRO A 158 2.50 16.39 14.53
N ASP A 159 3.03 17.58 14.79
CA ASP A 159 3.97 18.23 13.89
C ASP A 159 5.23 17.37 13.77
N ASN A 160 5.42 16.74 12.61
CA ASN A 160 6.43 15.72 12.41
C ASN A 160 7.63 16.27 11.63
N GLY A 161 8.83 16.21 12.23
CA GLY A 161 10.06 16.66 11.56
C GLY A 161 10.52 15.76 10.42
N VAL A 162 10.13 14.48 10.39
CA VAL A 162 10.52 13.50 9.37
C VAL A 162 9.38 12.51 9.13
N MET A 163 9.21 12.06 7.88
CA MET A 163 8.32 10.97 7.49
C MET A 163 9.08 9.97 6.62
N CYS A 164 9.18 8.72 7.05
CA CYS A 164 9.89 7.68 6.32
C CYS A 164 9.44 6.27 6.72
N TRP A 165 9.83 5.26 5.95
CA TRP A 165 9.66 3.87 6.32
C TRP A 165 10.60 3.50 7.48
N ARG A 166 10.11 2.71 8.44
CA ARG A 166 10.90 2.17 9.55
C ARG A 166 12.21 1.52 9.10
N GLY A 167 12.19 0.80 7.97
CA GLY A 167 13.38 0.17 7.41
C GLY A 167 14.46 1.14 6.93
N ILE A 168 14.12 2.41 6.62
CA ILE A 168 15.11 3.45 6.26
C ILE A 168 15.87 3.92 7.49
N MET A 169 15.20 4.13 8.63
CA MET A 169 15.88 4.51 9.89
C MET A 169 16.69 3.38 10.51
N THR A 170 16.41 2.13 10.14
CA THR A 170 17.16 0.96 10.63
C THR A 170 18.49 0.77 9.88
N LYS A 171 18.57 1.29 8.64
CA LYS A 171 19.79 1.26 7.83
C LYS A 171 20.73 2.38 8.26
#